data_AF-A0A1Y3NL81-F1
#
_entry.id   AF-A0A1Y3NL81-F1
#
_cell.length_a   1.000
_cell.length_b   1.000
_cell.length_c   1.000
_cell.angle_alpha   90.00
_cell.angle_beta   90.00
_cell.angle_gamma   90.00
#
_symmetry.space_group_name_H-M   'P 1'
#
loop_
_entity.id
_entity.type
_entity.pdbx_description
1 polymer ?
#
loop_
_entity_poly.entity_id
_entity_poly.type
_entity_poly.pdbx_seq_one_letter_code
_entity_poly.pdbx_strand_id
1 'polypeptide(L)'
;MNSCQAKLKTKKDLCNSLLQFDGTYPYYYSYNRNNNNNNNNNNNNNNNNNNNNINVVYLTHKSIGIDRGISIDIKNSKNSELFDSILFDTDYKCDNQASFKNKTITYDSLYKIEIKINENDSILLKSMLDISKQNNKKQTMDEIGEINVLEYNSPVSLLLAHFYYKHNDTNEGSIKDVINECCDIIDDSFIPQCNNTNNIKFKLSECDEVRGKQKIMFINCKIDPNNTELDQEIDCSYIPYLNYKGIIIGIYVIIAILIEIMTVFISSYSIKAEIIISVYNNRRLTKTNNKQKFYSLYIFIALIEKVINNIENIGYYEYVTCSLGNEEILSLIFIVEFSLLGISIFTSYMGRNSNYPLNY
;
A
#
# COMPACT_ATOMS: atom_id res chain seq x y z
N MET A 1 -27.78 11.37 -30.60
CA MET A 1 -26.38 11.67 -30.22
C MET A 1 -26.02 13.03 -30.80
N ASN A 2 -26.22 14.11 -30.03
CA ASN A 2 -25.81 15.45 -30.45
C ASN A 2 -24.32 15.59 -30.13
N SER A 3 -23.50 15.66 -31.17
CA SER A 3 -22.07 15.92 -31.06
C SER A 3 -21.84 17.26 -30.35
N CYS A 4 -21.13 17.25 -29.22
CA CYS A 4 -20.58 18.45 -28.60
C CYS A 4 -19.53 19.07 -29.55
N GLN A 5 -19.99 19.91 -30.48
CA GLN A 5 -19.10 20.83 -31.16
C GLN A 5 -18.72 21.90 -30.14
N ALA A 6 -17.51 21.79 -29.59
CA ALA A 6 -16.95 22.82 -28.73
C ALA A 6 -16.89 24.13 -29.52
N LYS A 7 -17.84 25.04 -29.24
CA LYS A 7 -17.83 26.38 -29.81
C LYS A 7 -16.51 27.03 -29.43
N LEU A 8 -15.68 27.36 -30.42
CA LEU A 8 -14.42 28.06 -30.24
C LEU A 8 -14.71 29.34 -29.45
N LYS A 9 -14.31 29.35 -28.17
CA LYS A 9 -14.45 30.53 -27.30
C LYS A 9 -13.48 31.60 -27.80
N THR A 10 -13.96 32.83 -27.92
CA THR A 10 -13.09 33.96 -28.27
C THR A 10 -12.14 34.28 -27.11
N LYS A 11 -11.04 35.00 -27.35
CA LYS A 11 -10.12 35.43 -26.27
C LYS A 11 -10.85 36.31 -25.25
N LYS A 12 -11.82 37.12 -25.70
CA LYS A 12 -12.70 37.89 -24.84
C LYS A 12 -13.54 37.00 -23.92
N ASP A 13 -14.18 35.96 -24.46
CA ASP A 13 -14.97 35.02 -23.66
C ASP A 13 -14.11 34.30 -22.62
N LEU A 14 -12.89 33.92 -22.99
CA LEU A 14 -11.92 33.31 -22.08
C LEU A 14 -11.55 34.28 -20.95
N CYS A 15 -11.19 35.51 -21.28
CA CYS A 15 -10.88 36.57 -20.31
C CYS A 15 -12.05 36.79 -19.33
N ASN A 16 -13.27 36.92 -19.86
CA ASN A 16 -14.48 37.08 -19.04
C ASN A 16 -14.70 35.88 -18.09
N SER A 17 -14.45 34.65 -18.55
CA SER A 17 -14.61 33.45 -17.72
C SER A 17 -13.55 33.30 -16.62
N LEU A 18 -12.30 33.71 -16.88
CA LEU A 18 -11.21 33.60 -15.91
C LEU A 18 -11.29 34.65 -14.82
N LEU A 19 -11.86 35.81 -15.15
CA LEU A 19 -12.09 36.90 -14.21
C LEU A 19 -13.45 36.80 -13.53
N GLN A 20 -14.13 35.65 -13.50
CA GLN A 20 -15.52 35.53 -13.03
C GLN A 20 -15.73 36.02 -11.58
N PHE A 21 -14.75 35.84 -10.71
CA PHE A 21 -14.85 36.21 -9.30
C PHE A 21 -14.25 37.60 -9.03
N ASP A 22 -14.97 38.39 -8.24
CA ASP A 22 -14.46 39.66 -7.71
C ASP A 22 -13.44 39.40 -6.61
N GLY A 23 -12.32 40.12 -6.65
CA GLY A 23 -11.25 39.95 -5.67
C GLY A 23 -9.91 40.48 -6.17
N THR A 24 -8.94 40.57 -5.27
CA THR A 24 -7.59 41.03 -5.58
C THR A 24 -6.64 39.83 -5.58
N TYR A 25 -5.98 39.60 -6.72
CA TYR A 25 -5.16 38.42 -6.94
C TYR A 25 -3.72 38.79 -7.32
N PRO A 26 -2.71 38.04 -6.86
CA PRO A 26 -1.32 38.31 -7.20
C PRO A 26 -0.95 37.75 -8.58
N TYR A 27 -0.28 38.58 -9.36
CA TYR A 27 0.33 38.26 -10.64
C TYR A 27 1.81 38.63 -10.59
N TYR A 28 2.63 37.97 -11.39
CA TYR A 28 4.05 38.27 -11.50
C TYR A 28 4.46 38.43 -12.94
N TYR A 29 5.53 39.18 -13.16
CA TYR A 29 6.11 39.36 -14.48
C TYR A 29 7.62 39.52 -14.38
N SER A 30 8.29 39.13 -15.45
CA SER A 30 9.72 39.39 -15.63
C SER A 30 9.83 40.50 -16.65
N TYR A 31 10.37 41.65 -16.22
CA TYR A 31 10.61 42.78 -17.10
C TYR A 31 12.10 43.03 -17.14
N ASN A 32 12.73 42.65 -18.25
CA ASN A 32 14.12 42.98 -18.49
C ASN A 32 14.19 44.40 -19.02
N ARG A 33 14.40 45.37 -18.13
CA ARG A 33 14.67 46.75 -18.54
C ARG A 33 16.07 46.75 -19.15
N ASN A 34 16.16 46.69 -20.48
CA ASN A 34 17.40 46.98 -21.20
C ASN A 34 17.79 48.43 -20.87
N ASN A 35 18.58 48.60 -19.81
CA ASN A 35 19.16 49.88 -19.43
C ASN A 35 20.22 50.23 -20.48
N ASN A 36 19.77 50.75 -21.62
CA ASN A 36 20.59 51.41 -22.62
C ASN A 36 21.08 52.79 -22.12
N ASN A 37 21.46 52.88 -20.85
CA ASN A 37 22.22 54.03 -20.36
C ASN A 37 23.69 53.71 -20.52
N ASN A 38 24.18 54.06 -21.71
CA ASN A 38 25.55 54.49 -21.98
C ASN A 38 26.25 54.97 -20.72
N ASN A 39 27.24 54.23 -20.25
CA ASN A 39 28.44 54.89 -19.75
C ASN A 39 29.66 54.00 -19.97
N ASN A 40 30.52 54.50 -20.85
CA ASN A 40 31.88 54.04 -21.09
C ASN A 40 32.60 53.81 -19.75
N ASN A 41 32.85 52.56 -19.39
CA ASN A 41 34.05 52.22 -18.64
C ASN A 41 34.45 50.78 -18.94
N ASN A 42 35.52 50.67 -19.72
CA ASN A 42 36.29 49.45 -19.90
C ASN A 42 36.80 48.99 -18.53
N ASN A 43 36.21 47.95 -17.97
CA ASN A 43 36.97 47.00 -17.19
C ASN A 43 36.33 45.61 -17.24
N ASN A 44 37.05 44.71 -17.91
CA ASN A 44 36.79 43.28 -18.01
C ASN A 44 36.81 42.62 -16.64
N ASN A 45 35.65 42.13 -16.19
CA ASN A 45 35.52 40.78 -15.64
C ASN A 45 34.04 40.40 -15.59
N ASN A 46 33.64 39.63 -16.60
CA ASN A 46 32.27 39.44 -17.03
C ASN A 46 31.67 38.20 -16.35
N ASN A 47 31.12 38.38 -15.14
CA ASN A 47 30.23 37.40 -14.53
C ASN A 47 28.78 37.85 -14.80
N ASN A 48 28.26 37.42 -15.96
CA ASN A 48 26.94 37.80 -16.48
C ASN A 48 25.82 37.10 -15.68
N ASN A 49 25.62 37.51 -14.43
CA ASN A 49 24.40 37.18 -13.68
C ASN A 49 23.26 38.08 -14.19
N ASN A 50 22.56 37.61 -15.22
CA ASN A 50 21.28 38.17 -15.63
C ASN A 50 20.23 37.85 -14.54
N ASN A 51 20.22 38.64 -13.48
CA ASN A 51 19.17 38.60 -12.47
C ASN A 51 17.88 39.15 -13.10
N ASN A 52 17.07 38.25 -13.65
CA ASN A 52 15.71 38.55 -14.06
C ASN A 52 14.89 38.85 -12.80
N ASN A 53 14.80 40.13 -12.43
CA ASN A 53 13.97 40.55 -11.31
C ASN A 53 12.50 40.20 -11.61
N ILE A 54 11.93 39.31 -10.79
CA ILE A 54 10.50 38.98 -10.82
C ILE A 54 9.78 40.00 -9.96
N ASN A 55 8.85 40.73 -10.56
CA ASN A 55 8.04 41.71 -9.87
C ASN A 55 6.62 41.15 -9.67
N VAL A 56 5.98 41.50 -8.55
CA VAL A 56 4.64 41.03 -8.19
C VAL A 56 3.68 42.22 -8.17
N VAL A 57 2.55 42.08 -8.86
CA VAL A 57 1.46 43.05 -8.90
C VAL A 57 0.16 42.40 -8.40
N TYR A 58 -0.63 43.18 -7.67
CA TYR A 58 -1.97 42.79 -7.26
C TYR A 58 -3.00 43.40 -8.22
N LEU A 59 -3.77 42.56 -8.90
CA LEU A 59 -4.82 42.99 -9.82
C LEU A 59 -6.19 42.73 -9.17
N THR A 60 -7.05 43.74 -9.14
CA THR A 60 -8.42 43.59 -8.65
C THR A 60 -9.35 43.25 -9.79
N HIS A 61 -9.88 42.04 -9.80
CA HIS A 61 -10.89 41.59 -10.75
C HIS A 61 -12.23 42.24 -10.39
N LYS A 62 -12.88 42.87 -11.36
CA LYS A 62 -14.19 43.50 -11.18
C LYS A 62 -15.00 43.56 -12.46
N SER A 63 -16.32 43.75 -12.35
CA SER A 63 -17.19 44.03 -13.49
C SER A 63 -17.01 45.48 -13.94
N ILE A 64 -16.88 45.71 -15.25
CA ILE A 64 -16.75 47.05 -15.86
C ILE A 64 -17.80 47.22 -16.96
N GLY A 65 -19.04 47.47 -16.53
CA GLY A 65 -20.21 47.46 -17.40
C GLY A 65 -20.72 46.02 -17.58
N ILE A 66 -20.87 45.59 -18.83
CA ILE A 66 -21.34 44.23 -19.17
C ILE A 66 -20.19 43.21 -19.16
N ASP A 67 -18.95 43.69 -19.33
CA ASP A 67 -17.75 42.87 -19.41
C ASP A 67 -17.02 42.79 -18.07
N ARG A 68 -16.14 41.79 -17.93
CA ARG A 68 -15.18 41.71 -16.83
C ARG A 68 -13.89 42.45 -17.17
N GLY A 69 -13.11 42.73 -16.14
CA GLY A 69 -11.82 43.35 -16.30
C GLY A 69 -11.03 43.41 -15.01
N ILE A 70 -9.96 44.19 -15.05
CA ILE A 70 -9.04 44.37 -13.93
C ILE A 70 -8.90 45.85 -13.59
N SER A 71 -8.68 46.13 -12.31
CA SER A 71 -8.31 47.42 -11.76
C SER A 71 -6.91 47.28 -11.17
N ILE A 72 -6.02 48.22 -11.49
CA ILE A 72 -4.71 48.32 -10.87
C ILE A 72 -4.80 49.43 -9.82
N ASP A 73 -4.41 49.13 -8.58
CA ASP A 73 -4.33 50.10 -7.48
C ASP A 73 -2.90 50.19 -6.97
N ILE A 74 -2.17 51.16 -7.52
CA ILE A 74 -0.75 51.42 -7.28
C ILE A 74 -0.50 51.81 -5.82
N LYS A 75 -1.47 52.49 -5.18
CA LYS A 75 -1.31 52.98 -3.79
C LYS A 75 -1.12 51.85 -2.79
N ASN A 76 -1.68 50.68 -3.11
CA ASN A 76 -1.58 49.50 -2.26
C ASN A 76 -0.41 48.57 -2.63
N SER A 77 0.18 48.70 -3.84
CA SER A 77 1.34 47.90 -4.27
C SER A 77 2.66 48.56 -3.84
N LYS A 78 2.96 48.53 -2.53
CA LYS A 78 4.08 49.29 -1.91
C LYS A 78 5.52 48.88 -2.29
N ASN A 79 5.74 47.95 -3.23
CA ASN A 79 7.03 47.26 -3.34
C ASN A 79 7.76 47.35 -4.69
N SER A 80 7.37 48.20 -5.65
CA SER A 80 8.28 48.43 -6.79
C SER A 80 8.19 49.85 -7.36
N GLU A 81 9.24 50.64 -7.17
CA GLU A 81 9.46 51.93 -7.86
C GLU A 81 9.33 51.83 -9.39
N LEU A 82 9.46 50.63 -9.95
CA LEU A 82 9.24 50.33 -11.36
C LEU A 82 7.76 50.41 -11.78
N PHE A 83 6.81 50.15 -10.88
CA PHE A 83 5.38 50.08 -11.20
C PHE A 83 4.81 51.45 -11.53
N ASP A 84 5.17 52.46 -10.73
CA ASP A 84 4.63 53.82 -10.80
C ASP A 84 4.88 54.50 -12.16
N SER A 85 5.89 54.06 -12.90
CA SER A 85 6.25 54.64 -14.20
C SER A 85 5.66 53.91 -15.42
N ILE A 86 5.18 52.68 -15.25
CA ILE A 86 4.82 51.79 -16.37
C ILE A 86 3.30 51.57 -16.44
N LEU A 87 2.64 51.44 -15.28
CA LEU A 87 1.22 51.18 -15.19
C LEU A 87 0.54 52.33 -14.44
N PHE A 88 -0.68 52.66 -14.86
CA PHE A 88 -1.47 53.74 -14.28
C PHE A 88 -2.68 53.17 -13.55
N ASP A 89 -3.11 53.84 -12.46
CA ASP A 89 -4.36 53.57 -11.73
C ASP A 89 -5.55 53.70 -12.69
N THR A 90 -5.89 52.60 -13.36
CA THR A 90 -6.87 52.57 -14.44
C THR A 90 -7.54 51.21 -14.51
N ASP A 91 -8.74 51.23 -15.06
CA ASP A 91 -9.57 50.07 -15.30
C ASP A 91 -9.34 49.56 -16.71
N TYR A 92 -9.08 48.26 -16.84
CA TYR A 92 -8.91 47.59 -18.13
C TYR A 92 -10.01 46.58 -18.36
N LYS A 93 -10.62 46.58 -19.55
CA LYS A 93 -11.68 45.64 -19.92
C LYS A 93 -11.14 44.45 -20.71
N CYS A 94 -11.78 43.30 -20.56
CA CYS A 94 -11.53 42.14 -21.41
C CYS A 94 -11.91 42.41 -22.87
N ASP A 95 -10.98 42.13 -23.79
CA ASP A 95 -11.22 42.16 -25.23
C ASP A 95 -10.45 41.04 -25.94
N ASN A 96 -10.62 40.91 -27.25
CA ASN A 96 -9.91 39.93 -28.06
C ASN A 96 -8.44 40.29 -28.33
N GLN A 97 -8.08 41.57 -28.17
CA GLN A 97 -6.74 42.10 -28.35
C GLN A 97 -6.47 43.16 -27.28
N ALA A 98 -5.25 43.16 -26.72
CA ALA A 98 -4.84 44.21 -25.80
C ALA A 98 -4.59 45.52 -26.55
N SER A 99 -5.08 46.64 -26.01
CA SER A 99 -4.88 47.98 -26.57
C SER A 99 -4.60 49.00 -25.48
N PHE A 100 -3.53 49.77 -25.65
CA PHE A 100 -3.17 50.87 -24.74
C PHE A 100 -4.24 51.97 -24.78
N LYS A 101 -4.59 52.44 -25.99
CA LYS A 101 -5.59 53.50 -26.19
C LYS A 101 -6.98 53.16 -25.65
N ASN A 102 -7.44 51.93 -25.88
CA ASN A 102 -8.77 51.50 -25.45
C ASN A 102 -8.80 50.94 -24.03
N LYS A 103 -7.63 50.83 -23.36
CA LYS A 103 -7.48 50.20 -22.04
C LYS A 103 -8.12 48.81 -22.02
N THR A 104 -7.73 47.97 -22.99
CA THR A 104 -8.20 46.59 -23.06
C THR A 104 -7.07 45.62 -22.80
N ILE A 105 -7.40 44.51 -22.15
CA ILE A 105 -6.51 43.38 -21.92
C ILE A 105 -6.99 42.16 -22.70
N THR A 106 -6.06 41.27 -23.01
CA THR A 106 -6.38 39.96 -23.58
C THR A 106 -5.67 38.87 -22.79
N TYR A 107 -6.26 37.67 -22.77
CA TYR A 107 -5.58 36.49 -22.29
C TYR A 107 -4.84 35.82 -23.46
N ASP A 108 -3.56 35.58 -23.27
CA ASP A 108 -2.74 34.80 -24.21
C ASP A 108 -2.87 33.29 -23.91
N SER A 109 -3.02 32.93 -22.63
CA SER A 109 -3.30 31.56 -22.17
C SER A 109 -4.03 31.59 -20.83
N LEU A 110 -4.48 30.45 -20.29
CA LEU A 110 -5.26 30.34 -19.04
C LEU A 110 -4.72 31.13 -17.83
N TYR A 111 -3.41 31.39 -17.78
CA TYR A 111 -2.77 32.07 -16.65
C TYR A 111 -1.96 33.30 -17.06
N LYS A 112 -2.13 33.79 -18.30
CA LYS A 112 -1.34 34.90 -18.83
C LYS A 112 -2.22 36.02 -19.36
N ILE A 113 -2.10 37.17 -18.72
CA ILE A 113 -2.74 38.43 -19.15
C ILE A 113 -1.69 39.24 -19.89
N GLU A 114 -2.04 39.68 -21.09
CA GLU A 114 -1.27 40.67 -21.84
C GLU A 114 -1.88 42.05 -21.61
N ILE A 115 -1.03 42.99 -21.16
CA ILE A 115 -1.39 44.40 -21.00
C ILE A 115 -0.45 45.24 -21.86
N LYS A 116 -0.99 46.15 -22.66
CA LYS A 116 -0.19 47.10 -23.44
C LYS A 116 0.23 48.28 -22.55
N ILE A 117 1.54 48.50 -22.43
CA ILE A 117 2.12 49.62 -21.67
C ILE A 117 2.09 50.90 -22.52
N ASN A 118 2.36 50.75 -23.82
CA ASN A 118 2.25 51.79 -24.84
C ASN A 118 1.83 51.11 -26.16
N GLU A 119 1.85 51.82 -27.28
CA GLU A 119 1.45 51.26 -28.58
C GLU A 119 2.35 50.10 -29.04
N ASN A 120 3.64 50.13 -28.68
CA ASN A 120 4.64 49.17 -29.13
C ASN A 120 4.88 48.04 -28.11
N ASP A 121 4.88 48.37 -26.83
CA ASP A 121 5.32 47.48 -25.76
C ASP A 121 4.15 46.87 -24.99
N SER A 122 4.27 45.58 -24.71
CA SER A 122 3.33 44.81 -23.89
C SER A 122 4.04 44.13 -22.74
N ILE A 123 3.35 44.03 -21.61
CA ILE A 123 3.77 43.24 -20.46
C ILE A 123 2.89 42.01 -20.34
N LEU A 124 3.53 40.87 -20.06
CA LEU A 124 2.87 39.59 -19.88
C LEU A 124 2.84 39.26 -18.38
N LEU A 125 1.68 39.46 -17.77
CA LEU A 125 1.45 39.14 -16.38
C LEU A 125 1.03 37.67 -16.26
N LYS A 126 1.76 36.91 -15.44
CA LYS A 126 1.45 35.52 -15.12
C LYS A 126 0.74 35.46 -13.77
N SER A 127 -0.37 34.75 -13.70
CA SER A 127 -1.01 34.49 -12.40
C SER A 127 -0.05 33.67 -11.52
N MET A 128 0.05 33.99 -10.23
CA MET A 128 0.84 33.15 -9.31
C MET A 128 0.31 31.71 -9.21
N LEU A 129 -0.92 31.45 -9.67
CA LEU A 129 -1.46 30.10 -9.85
C LEU A 129 -0.69 29.26 -10.90
N ASP A 130 0.12 29.88 -11.78
CA ASP A 130 1.00 29.17 -12.73
C ASP A 130 2.23 28.58 -12.02
N ILE A 131 2.74 29.24 -10.98
CA ILE A 131 3.94 28.79 -10.25
C ILE A 131 3.67 27.48 -9.50
N SER A 132 2.49 27.33 -8.90
CA SER A 132 2.12 26.07 -8.24
C SER A 132 2.00 24.90 -9.23
N LYS A 133 1.74 25.17 -10.51
CA LYS A 133 1.55 24.13 -11.53
C LYS A 133 2.83 23.71 -12.25
N GLN A 134 3.84 24.57 -12.35
CA GLN A 134 5.07 24.23 -13.09
C GLN A 134 6.06 23.38 -12.30
N ASN A 135 6.08 23.49 -10.97
CA ASN A 135 6.88 22.58 -10.13
C ASN A 135 6.28 21.17 -10.03
N ASN A 136 5.00 21.02 -10.39
CA ASN A 136 4.27 19.75 -10.28
C ASN A 136 3.86 19.16 -11.64
N LYS A 137 4.49 19.53 -12.77
CA LYS A 137 4.17 18.88 -14.06
C LYS A 137 4.63 17.41 -14.19
N LYS A 138 5.12 16.81 -13.11
CA LYS A 138 5.22 15.35 -12.95
C LYS A 138 4.55 14.80 -11.67
N GLN A 139 3.91 15.65 -10.87
CA GLN A 139 3.01 15.24 -9.80
C GLN A 139 1.58 15.55 -10.24
N THR A 140 0.91 14.49 -10.64
CA THR A 140 -0.44 14.45 -11.15
C THR A 140 -1.43 15.19 -10.26
N MET A 141 -2.56 15.52 -10.87
CA MET A 141 -3.78 16.11 -10.29
C MET A 141 -4.41 15.28 -9.14
N ASP A 142 -3.71 14.25 -8.65
CA ASP A 142 -4.18 13.24 -7.70
C ASP A 142 -3.96 13.68 -6.24
N GLU A 143 -2.99 14.55 -5.95
CA GLU A 143 -2.75 15.03 -4.57
C GLU A 143 -3.82 16.04 -4.07
N ILE A 144 -4.69 16.57 -4.94
CA ILE A 144 -5.88 17.35 -4.51
C ILE A 144 -7.11 16.43 -4.32
N GLY A 145 -7.04 15.18 -4.77
CA GLY A 145 -8.13 14.21 -4.63
C GLY A 145 -8.54 14.00 -3.18
N GLU A 146 -7.57 13.95 -2.26
CA GLU A 146 -7.83 13.74 -0.83
C GLU A 146 -8.64 14.89 -0.20
N ILE A 147 -8.35 16.14 -0.58
CA ILE A 147 -9.11 17.31 -0.11
C ILE A 147 -10.53 17.32 -0.71
N ASN A 148 -10.68 16.90 -1.96
CA ASN A 148 -12.01 16.80 -2.59
C ASN A 148 -12.89 15.73 -1.92
N VAL A 149 -12.30 14.63 -1.41
CA VAL A 149 -13.05 13.62 -0.64
C VAL A 149 -13.52 14.21 0.68
N LEU A 150 -12.68 14.99 1.36
CA LEU A 150 -13.06 15.68 2.60
C LEU A 150 -14.18 16.71 2.35
N GLU A 151 -14.12 17.46 1.25
CA GLU A 151 -15.16 18.40 0.85
C GLU A 151 -16.47 17.68 0.49
N TYR A 152 -16.39 16.58 -0.26
CA TYR A 152 -17.56 15.79 -0.65
C TYR A 152 -18.27 15.16 0.56
N ASN A 153 -17.50 14.57 1.48
CA ASN A 153 -18.04 13.95 2.68
C ASN A 153 -18.46 14.99 3.74
N SER A 154 -17.89 16.20 3.70
CA SER A 154 -18.21 17.33 4.57
C SER A 154 -18.44 16.93 6.05
N PRO A 155 -17.46 16.25 6.71
CA PRO A 155 -17.66 15.70 8.06
C PRO A 155 -18.03 16.77 9.10
N VAL A 156 -17.53 17.99 8.93
CA VAL A 156 -17.90 19.14 9.78
C VAL A 156 -19.37 19.52 9.62
N SER A 157 -19.89 19.53 8.39
CA SER A 157 -21.30 19.82 8.14
C SER A 157 -22.21 18.71 8.68
N LEU A 158 -21.79 17.44 8.57
CA LEU A 158 -22.50 16.30 9.15
C LEU A 158 -22.54 16.41 10.69
N LEU A 159 -21.40 16.69 11.32
CA LEU A 159 -21.31 16.94 12.76
C LEU A 159 -22.23 18.09 13.20
N LEU A 160 -22.23 19.21 12.47
CA LEU A 160 -23.11 20.35 12.76
C LEU A 160 -24.59 20.00 12.57
N ALA A 161 -24.94 19.15 11.58
CA ALA A 161 -26.29 18.67 11.38
C ALA A 161 -26.76 17.83 12.58
N HIS A 162 -25.90 16.91 13.10
CA HIS A 162 -26.22 16.15 14.30
C HIS A 162 -26.49 17.04 15.51
N PHE A 163 -25.70 18.11 15.69
CA PHE A 163 -25.94 19.09 16.76
C PHE A 163 -27.22 19.91 16.53
N TYR A 164 -27.48 20.32 15.29
CA TYR A 164 -28.66 21.11 14.95
C TYR A 164 -29.97 20.35 15.19
N TYR A 165 -30.03 19.08 14.79
CA TYR A 165 -31.22 18.24 14.95
C TYR A 165 -31.34 17.60 16.35
N LYS A 166 -30.44 17.92 17.28
CA LYS A 166 -30.41 17.38 18.65
C LYS A 166 -30.44 15.85 18.70
N HIS A 167 -29.62 15.18 17.89
CA HIS A 167 -29.55 13.72 17.91
C HIS A 167 -29.20 13.13 19.29
N ASN A 168 -28.58 13.91 20.18
CA ASN A 168 -28.32 13.51 21.57
C ASN A 168 -29.60 13.24 22.41
N ASP A 169 -30.75 13.76 21.99
CA ASP A 169 -32.04 13.50 22.65
C ASP A 169 -32.78 12.29 22.02
N THR A 170 -32.20 11.69 20.97
CA THR A 170 -32.74 10.51 20.27
C THR A 170 -31.96 9.25 20.64
N ASN A 171 -32.51 8.07 20.38
CA ASN A 171 -31.84 6.78 20.65
C ASN A 171 -30.68 6.46 19.67
N GLU A 172 -30.24 7.42 18.86
CA GLU A 172 -29.28 7.19 17.78
C GLU A 172 -27.81 7.26 18.22
N GLY A 173 -27.51 7.73 19.43
CA GLY A 173 -26.16 7.67 19.99
C GLY A 173 -25.88 8.82 20.95
N SER A 174 -24.80 8.66 21.72
CA SER A 174 -24.29 9.74 22.57
C SER A 174 -23.53 10.77 21.75
N ILE A 175 -23.35 12.00 22.27
CA ILE A 175 -22.46 13.00 21.65
C ILE A 175 -21.07 12.44 21.35
N LYS A 176 -20.58 11.51 22.18
CA LYS A 176 -19.29 10.85 21.97
C LYS A 176 -19.28 10.01 20.70
N ASP A 177 -20.38 9.31 20.41
CA ASP A 177 -20.49 8.47 19.20
C ASP A 177 -20.52 9.35 17.95
N VAL A 178 -21.23 10.48 17.98
CA VAL A 178 -21.25 11.46 16.89
C VAL A 178 -19.87 12.08 16.63
N ILE A 179 -19.13 12.41 17.70
CA ILE A 179 -17.75 12.92 17.57
C ILE A 179 -16.85 11.84 16.98
N ASN A 180 -16.97 10.60 17.44
CA ASN A 180 -16.18 9.49 16.92
C ASN A 180 -16.50 9.21 15.44
N GLU A 181 -17.77 9.25 15.03
CA GLU A 181 -18.16 9.12 13.63
C GLU A 181 -17.51 10.21 12.75
N CYS A 182 -17.49 11.46 13.23
CA CYS A 182 -16.80 12.55 12.54
C CYS A 182 -15.28 12.30 12.45
N CYS A 183 -14.67 11.84 13.55
CA CYS A 183 -13.25 11.45 13.55
C CYS A 183 -12.98 10.30 12.58
N ASP A 184 -13.82 9.27 12.54
CA ASP A 184 -13.67 8.13 11.64
C ASP A 184 -13.75 8.56 10.18
N ILE A 185 -14.69 9.47 9.82
CA ILE A 185 -14.79 10.00 8.45
C ILE A 185 -13.56 10.84 8.07
N ILE A 186 -13.06 11.66 9.01
CA ILE A 186 -11.87 12.49 8.79
C ILE A 186 -10.63 11.59 8.61
N ASP A 187 -10.42 10.66 9.54
CA ASP A 187 -9.30 9.72 9.51
C ASP A 187 -9.35 8.87 8.25
N ASP A 188 -10.52 8.33 7.88
CA ASP A 188 -10.73 7.60 6.64
C ASP A 188 -10.41 8.48 5.42
N SER A 189 -10.80 9.76 5.41
CA SER A 189 -10.50 10.68 4.29
C SER A 189 -9.01 10.96 4.11
N PHE A 190 -8.21 10.87 5.18
CA PHE A 190 -6.75 11.05 5.14
C PHE A 190 -5.96 9.78 4.82
N ILE A 191 -6.62 8.62 4.70
CA ILE A 191 -5.95 7.38 4.29
C ILE A 191 -5.82 7.37 2.75
N PRO A 192 -4.60 7.45 2.19
CA PRO A 192 -4.38 7.52 0.74
C PRO A 192 -4.70 6.21 0.04
N GLN A 193 -4.88 6.22 -1.29
CA GLN A 193 -5.01 4.99 -2.06
C GLN A 193 -3.68 4.20 -2.12
N CYS A 194 -3.75 2.87 -2.02
CA CYS A 194 -2.56 1.99 -1.97
C CYS A 194 -1.67 2.12 -3.21
N ASN A 195 -2.24 2.41 -4.38
CA ASN A 195 -1.51 2.58 -5.64
C ASN A 195 -0.50 3.74 -5.61
N ASN A 196 -0.77 4.75 -4.77
CA ASN A 196 0.00 5.99 -4.76
C ASN A 196 1.08 5.99 -3.66
N THR A 197 1.18 4.92 -2.87
CA THR A 197 2.09 4.85 -1.72
C THR A 197 3.13 3.75 -1.88
N ASN A 198 4.40 4.11 -1.78
CA ASN A 198 5.49 3.13 -1.86
C ASN A 198 5.70 2.33 -0.56
N ASN A 199 5.22 2.84 0.58
CA ASN A 199 5.44 2.26 1.90
C ASN A 199 4.13 1.72 2.48
N ILE A 200 3.65 0.61 1.92
CA ILE A 200 2.41 -0.03 2.33
C ILE A 200 2.64 -0.86 3.61
N LYS A 201 1.84 -0.60 4.65
CA LYS A 201 1.79 -1.39 5.88
C LYS A 201 0.50 -2.20 5.89
N PHE A 202 0.63 -3.51 6.04
CA PHE A 202 -0.51 -4.41 6.10
C PHE A 202 -0.39 -5.36 7.30
N LYS A 203 -1.53 -5.91 7.70
CA LYS A 203 -1.68 -7.03 8.63
C LYS A 203 -2.36 -8.17 7.90
N LEU A 204 -1.98 -9.39 8.22
CA LEU A 204 -2.67 -10.57 7.73
C LEU A 204 -3.77 -10.95 8.71
N SER A 205 -4.95 -11.24 8.18
CA SER A 205 -6.03 -11.83 8.97
C SER A 205 -5.75 -13.30 9.31
N GLU A 206 -6.59 -13.87 10.17
CA GLU A 206 -6.60 -15.31 10.41
C GLU A 206 -6.86 -16.08 9.10
N CYS A 207 -6.28 -17.28 9.00
CA CYS A 207 -6.46 -18.12 7.81
C CYS A 207 -7.91 -18.61 7.73
N ASP A 208 -8.56 -18.38 6.60
CA ASP A 208 -9.80 -19.07 6.28
C ASP A 208 -9.46 -20.56 6.08
N GLU A 209 -9.78 -21.38 7.08
CA GLU A 209 -9.42 -22.80 7.12
C GLU A 209 -9.99 -23.60 5.93
N VAL A 210 -11.10 -23.16 5.36
CA VAL A 210 -11.77 -23.84 4.24
C VAL A 210 -11.09 -23.48 2.94
N ARG A 211 -10.83 -22.19 2.70
CA ARG A 211 -10.24 -21.69 1.45
C ARG A 211 -8.72 -21.85 1.41
N GLY A 212 -8.06 -21.90 2.57
CA GLY A 212 -6.60 -21.86 2.66
C GLY A 212 -6.01 -20.51 2.25
N LYS A 213 -6.78 -19.42 2.45
CA LYS A 213 -6.39 -18.05 2.12
C LYS A 213 -6.46 -17.15 3.35
N GLN A 214 -5.56 -16.16 3.42
CA GLN A 214 -5.58 -15.08 4.40
C GLN A 214 -5.88 -13.77 3.68
N LYS A 215 -6.82 -12.98 4.21
CA LYS A 215 -7.09 -11.63 3.72
C LYS A 215 -5.99 -10.67 4.18
N ILE A 216 -5.49 -9.87 3.26
CA ILE A 216 -4.56 -8.77 3.55
C ILE A 216 -5.37 -7.55 4.00
N MET A 217 -5.12 -7.08 5.21
CA MET A 217 -5.71 -5.86 5.77
C MET A 217 -4.69 -4.72 5.72
N PHE A 218 -4.91 -3.76 4.83
CA PHE A 218 -4.06 -2.58 4.70
C PHE A 218 -4.36 -1.60 5.83
N ILE A 219 -3.33 -1.18 6.56
CA ILE A 219 -3.48 -0.31 7.74
C ILE A 219 -3.45 1.16 7.33
N ASN A 220 -2.62 1.50 6.34
CA ASN A 220 -2.32 2.88 5.98
C ASN A 220 -2.77 3.25 4.57
N CYS A 221 -3.55 2.41 3.88
CA CYS A 221 -4.03 2.74 2.54
C CYS A 221 -5.38 2.09 2.15
N LYS A 222 -6.11 2.83 1.30
CA LYS A 222 -7.35 2.54 0.55
C LYS A 222 -7.15 1.59 -0.62
N ILE A 223 -7.80 0.43 -0.69
CA ILE A 223 -7.90 -0.30 -1.97
C ILE A 223 -9.08 0.24 -2.77
N ASP A 224 -8.84 0.61 -4.03
CA ASP A 224 -9.93 0.94 -4.97
C ASP A 224 -10.63 -0.37 -5.38
N PRO A 225 -11.97 -0.50 -5.19
CA PRO A 225 -12.71 -1.69 -5.59
C PRO A 225 -12.60 -2.02 -7.09
N ASN A 226 -12.27 -1.05 -7.93
CA ASN A 226 -12.07 -1.26 -9.35
C ASN A 226 -10.64 -1.68 -9.71
N ASN A 227 -9.68 -1.54 -8.79
CA ASN A 227 -8.31 -1.92 -9.08
C ASN A 227 -8.08 -3.41 -8.77
N THR A 228 -7.88 -4.19 -9.82
CA THR A 228 -7.58 -5.62 -9.74
C THR A 228 -6.09 -5.94 -9.59
N GLU A 229 -5.20 -4.94 -9.55
CA GLU A 229 -3.74 -5.18 -9.54
C GLU A 229 -3.18 -5.59 -8.17
N LEU A 230 -3.87 -5.28 -7.07
CA LEU A 230 -3.44 -5.63 -5.72
C LEU A 230 -4.21 -6.86 -5.23
N ASP A 231 -3.48 -7.97 -5.05
CA ASP A 231 -4.03 -9.18 -4.45
C ASP A 231 -4.48 -8.88 -3.02
N GLN A 232 -5.78 -9.10 -2.74
CA GLN A 232 -6.37 -8.90 -1.41
C GLN A 232 -6.26 -10.15 -0.53
N GLU A 233 -5.82 -11.27 -1.10
CA GLU A 233 -5.72 -12.57 -0.46
C GLU A 233 -4.38 -13.22 -0.78
N ILE A 234 -3.76 -13.84 0.22
CA ILE A 234 -2.56 -14.66 0.05
C ILE A 234 -2.83 -16.08 0.53
N ASP A 235 -2.04 -17.04 0.05
CA ASP A 235 -2.07 -18.40 0.60
C ASP A 235 -1.60 -18.42 2.05
N CYS A 236 -2.26 -19.23 2.89
CA CYS A 236 -1.85 -19.39 4.27
C CYS A 236 -0.45 -20.01 4.37
N SER A 237 0.33 -19.58 5.36
CA SER A 237 1.68 -20.11 5.61
C SER A 237 1.69 -21.56 6.10
N TYR A 238 0.53 -22.08 6.53
CA TYR A 238 0.31 -23.46 6.95
C TYR A 238 -0.90 -24.04 6.22
N ILE A 239 -0.94 -25.38 6.15
CA ILE A 239 -2.09 -26.10 5.58
C ILE A 239 -3.13 -26.26 6.70
N PRO A 240 -4.32 -25.64 6.61
CA PRO A 240 -5.34 -25.80 7.62
C PRO A 240 -5.87 -27.24 7.65
N TYR A 241 -6.25 -27.72 8.83
CA TYR A 241 -6.75 -29.10 9.00
C TYR A 241 -8.08 -29.33 8.27
N LEU A 242 -8.93 -28.30 8.14
CA LEU A 242 -10.18 -28.37 7.38
C LEU A 242 -9.99 -28.29 5.87
N ASN A 243 -8.80 -27.89 5.39
CA ASN A 243 -8.54 -27.85 3.97
C ASN A 243 -8.44 -29.28 3.42
N TYR A 244 -8.92 -29.52 2.20
CA TYR A 244 -8.87 -30.85 1.58
C TYR A 244 -7.44 -31.43 1.54
N LYS A 245 -6.42 -30.59 1.36
CA LYS A 245 -5.01 -31.02 1.43
C LYS A 245 -4.64 -31.49 2.84
N GLY A 246 -5.06 -30.76 3.86
CA GLY A 246 -4.86 -31.11 5.27
C GLY A 246 -5.56 -32.42 5.62
N ILE A 247 -6.80 -32.61 5.16
CA ILE A 247 -7.57 -33.85 5.35
C ILE A 247 -6.85 -35.04 4.70
N ILE A 248 -6.34 -34.90 3.48
CA ILE A 248 -5.60 -35.97 2.78
C ILE A 248 -4.34 -36.35 3.56
N ILE A 249 -3.54 -35.36 4.01
CA ILE A 249 -2.35 -35.61 4.84
C ILE A 249 -2.75 -36.33 6.13
N GLY A 250 -3.82 -35.87 6.80
CA GLY A 250 -4.34 -36.50 8.01
C GLY A 250 -4.72 -37.97 7.80
N ILE A 251 -5.38 -38.30 6.68
CA ILE A 251 -5.71 -39.68 6.32
C ILE A 251 -4.44 -40.53 6.14
N TYR A 252 -3.41 -40.01 5.46
CA TYR A 252 -2.15 -40.73 5.29
C TYR A 252 -1.45 -40.99 6.62
N VAL A 253 -1.42 -40.02 7.53
CA VAL A 253 -0.85 -40.20 8.87
C VAL A 253 -1.60 -41.29 9.65
N ILE A 254 -2.94 -41.28 9.59
CA ILE A 254 -3.76 -42.32 10.24
C ILE A 254 -3.47 -43.71 9.63
N ILE A 255 -3.39 -43.82 8.30
CA ILE A 255 -3.07 -45.08 7.62
C ILE A 255 -1.66 -45.57 8.01
N ALA A 256 -0.67 -44.68 8.06
CA ALA A 256 0.69 -45.01 8.46
C ALA A 256 0.73 -45.58 9.89
N ILE A 257 0.08 -44.92 10.84
CA ILE A 257 -0.03 -45.39 12.23
C ILE A 257 -0.70 -46.77 12.30
N LEU A 258 -1.76 -47.02 11.51
CA LEU A 258 -2.41 -48.32 11.46
C LEU A 258 -1.49 -49.43 10.92
N ILE A 259 -0.68 -49.13 9.91
CA ILE A 259 0.31 -50.08 9.35
C ILE A 259 1.38 -50.41 10.41
N GLU A 260 1.85 -49.41 11.14
CA GLU A 260 2.81 -49.61 12.23
C GLU A 260 2.23 -50.51 13.33
N ILE A 261 0.99 -50.24 13.79
CA ILE A 261 0.32 -51.05 14.80
C ILE A 261 0.17 -52.51 14.33
N MET A 262 -0.24 -52.72 13.08
CA MET A 262 -0.35 -54.07 12.51
C MET A 262 0.99 -54.79 12.45
N THR A 263 2.06 -54.07 12.08
CA THR A 263 3.42 -54.63 12.00
C THR A 263 3.95 -55.02 13.39
N VAL A 264 3.71 -54.19 14.40
CA VAL A 264 4.03 -54.50 15.81
C VAL A 264 3.24 -55.72 16.29
N PHE A 265 1.97 -55.83 15.90
CA PHE A 265 1.15 -56.99 16.25
C PHE A 265 1.69 -58.27 15.60
N ILE A 266 1.90 -58.28 14.27
CA ILE A 266 2.41 -59.46 13.54
C ILE A 266 3.76 -59.92 14.10
N SER A 267 4.70 -59.00 14.33
CA SER A 267 6.01 -59.33 14.91
C SER A 267 5.90 -59.92 16.33
N SER A 268 4.99 -59.39 17.16
CA SER A 268 4.71 -59.94 18.50
C SER A 268 4.16 -61.37 18.44
N TYR A 269 3.33 -61.70 17.45
CA TYR A 269 2.83 -63.07 17.26
C TYR A 269 3.90 -64.02 16.74
N SER A 270 4.76 -63.57 15.81
CA SER A 270 5.88 -64.36 15.31
C SER A 270 6.83 -64.78 16.42
N ILE A 271 7.19 -63.86 17.32
CA ILE A 271 8.04 -64.16 18.49
C ILE A 271 7.35 -65.19 19.41
N LYS A 272 6.05 -65.04 19.66
CA LYS A 272 5.29 -66.03 20.48
C LYS A 272 5.29 -67.41 19.84
N ALA A 273 5.11 -67.51 18.52
CA ALA A 273 5.11 -68.78 17.81
C ALA A 273 6.48 -69.47 17.90
N GLU A 274 7.57 -68.72 17.74
CA GLU A 274 8.95 -69.24 17.85
C GLU A 274 9.24 -69.75 19.28
N ILE A 275 8.78 -69.04 20.31
CA ILE A 275 8.87 -69.50 21.70
C ILE A 275 8.06 -70.79 21.92
N ILE A 276 6.84 -70.87 21.40
CA ILE A 276 6.00 -72.07 21.54
C ILE A 276 6.64 -73.28 20.82
N ILE A 277 7.12 -73.09 19.59
CA ILE A 277 7.79 -74.14 18.80
C ILE A 277 9.07 -74.60 19.50
N SER A 278 9.89 -73.68 20.01
CA SER A 278 11.13 -74.03 20.72
C SER A 278 10.85 -74.77 22.03
N VAL A 279 9.78 -74.43 22.77
CA VAL A 279 9.33 -75.19 23.95
C VAL A 279 8.80 -76.57 23.57
N TYR A 280 8.01 -76.68 22.49
CA TYR A 280 7.41 -77.94 22.04
C TYR A 280 8.46 -78.94 21.55
N ASN A 281 9.39 -78.49 20.71
CA ASN A 281 10.45 -79.33 20.16
C ASN A 281 11.52 -79.72 21.19
N ASN A 282 11.61 -78.99 22.31
CA ASN A 282 12.63 -79.22 23.33
C ASN A 282 12.03 -79.76 24.63
N ARG A 283 11.22 -80.82 24.52
CA ARG A 283 10.57 -81.56 25.63
C ARG A 283 11.52 -82.07 26.74
N ARG A 284 12.84 -81.85 26.64
CA ARG A 284 13.86 -82.27 27.62
C ARG A 284 14.68 -81.14 28.25
N LEU A 285 14.33 -79.87 28.08
CA LEU A 285 15.03 -78.78 28.78
C LEU A 285 14.50 -78.58 30.21
N THR A 286 15.09 -79.33 31.13
CA THR A 286 15.17 -78.96 32.55
C THR A 286 15.95 -77.63 32.67
N LYS A 287 15.29 -76.59 33.19
CA LYS A 287 15.87 -75.31 33.67
C LYS A 287 16.79 -74.58 32.68
N THR A 288 16.21 -73.89 31.69
CA THR A 288 16.92 -72.75 31.07
C THR A 288 16.60 -71.47 31.82
N ASN A 289 17.62 -70.87 32.42
CA ASN A 289 17.58 -69.58 33.09
C ASN A 289 17.48 -68.46 32.03
N ASN A 290 16.39 -68.43 31.28
CA ASN A 290 16.24 -67.53 30.14
C ASN A 290 15.78 -66.15 30.64
N LYS A 291 16.72 -65.44 31.24
CA LYS A 291 16.62 -64.03 31.62
C LYS A 291 16.87 -63.19 30.36
N GLN A 292 16.10 -63.44 29.30
CA GLN A 292 16.28 -62.73 28.03
C GLN A 292 15.76 -61.31 28.21
N LYS A 293 16.72 -60.40 28.20
CA LYS A 293 16.65 -59.02 28.64
C LYS A 293 16.01 -58.15 27.54
N PHE A 294 14.78 -57.69 27.76
CA PHE A 294 14.11 -56.61 26.99
C PHE A 294 14.82 -55.23 27.12
N TYR A 295 16.07 -55.18 27.58
CA TYR A 295 16.78 -53.94 27.87
C TYR A 295 17.03 -53.10 26.62
N SER A 296 17.15 -53.71 25.43
CA SER A 296 17.31 -52.96 24.18
C SER A 296 16.07 -52.12 23.84
N LEU A 297 14.86 -52.63 24.11
CA LEU A 297 13.61 -51.93 23.85
C LEU A 297 13.42 -50.74 24.81
N TYR A 298 13.77 -50.89 26.08
CA TYR A 298 13.75 -49.79 27.05
C TYR A 298 14.78 -48.68 26.75
N ILE A 299 15.96 -49.05 26.24
CA ILE A 299 16.95 -48.06 25.78
C ILE A 299 16.40 -47.25 24.60
N PHE A 300 15.68 -47.89 23.69
CA PHE A 300 15.09 -47.22 22.53
C PHE A 300 13.98 -46.24 22.94
N ILE A 301 13.10 -46.64 23.87
CA ILE A 301 12.04 -45.77 24.42
C ILE A 301 12.66 -44.54 25.12
N ALA A 302 13.72 -44.72 25.91
CA ALA A 302 14.39 -43.63 26.60
C ALA A 302 15.06 -42.62 25.63
N LEU A 303 15.53 -43.08 24.47
CA LEU A 303 16.07 -42.20 23.43
C LEU A 303 14.97 -41.37 22.75
N ILE A 304 13.80 -41.96 22.52
CA ILE A 304 12.64 -41.24 21.95
C ILE A 304 12.13 -40.17 22.91
N GLU A 305 11.96 -40.49 24.20
CA GLU A 305 11.57 -39.49 25.23
C GLU A 305 12.53 -38.30 25.29
N LYS A 306 13.84 -38.57 25.18
CA LYS A 306 14.87 -37.52 25.19
C LYS A 306 14.80 -36.61 23.97
N VAL A 307 14.47 -37.14 22.79
CA VAL A 307 14.28 -36.34 21.57
C VAL A 307 13.03 -35.48 21.68
N ILE A 308 11.92 -36.03 22.20
CA ILE A 308 10.66 -35.30 22.38
C ILE A 308 10.83 -34.14 23.37
N ASN A 309 11.50 -34.34 24.50
CA ASN A 309 11.74 -33.27 25.48
C ASN A 309 12.62 -32.12 24.95
N ASN A 310 13.42 -32.34 23.91
CA ASN A 310 14.22 -31.27 23.30
C ASN A 310 13.41 -30.36 22.36
N ILE A 311 12.14 -30.69 22.09
CA ILE A 311 11.27 -29.94 21.17
C ILE A 311 10.43 -28.88 21.91
N GLU A 312 10.37 -28.87 23.25
CA GLU A 312 9.52 -27.95 24.04
C GLU A 312 9.95 -26.46 24.04
N ASN A 313 10.97 -26.07 23.27
CA ASN A 313 11.50 -24.69 23.26
C ASN A 313 11.47 -24.03 21.88
N ILE A 314 10.44 -24.28 21.07
CA ILE A 314 10.22 -23.52 19.84
C ILE A 314 9.40 -22.26 20.17
N GLY A 315 10.12 -21.20 20.54
CA GLY A 315 9.55 -19.90 20.88
C GLY A 315 8.80 -19.23 19.72
N TYR A 316 8.01 -18.21 20.05
CA TYR A 316 7.26 -17.38 19.10
C TYR A 316 8.18 -16.80 18.01
N TYR A 317 7.96 -17.21 16.76
CA TYR A 317 8.63 -16.67 15.58
C TYR A 317 7.68 -15.75 14.81
N GLU A 318 8.09 -14.50 14.60
CA GLU A 318 7.55 -13.65 13.54
C GLU A 318 8.08 -14.15 12.20
N TYR A 319 7.21 -14.71 11.37
CA TYR A 319 7.58 -15.25 10.06
C TYR A 319 7.55 -14.16 9.00
N VAL A 320 8.70 -13.91 8.35
CA VAL A 320 8.81 -13.01 7.18
C VAL A 320 8.89 -13.78 5.85
N THR A 321 9.04 -15.11 5.86
CA THR A 321 8.93 -15.93 4.63
C THR A 321 8.43 -17.34 4.96
N CYS A 322 7.79 -17.99 3.98
CA CYS A 322 7.34 -19.38 4.08
C CYS A 322 8.44 -20.23 4.71
N SER A 323 8.10 -20.87 5.83
CA SER A 323 9.00 -21.77 6.53
C SER A 323 9.45 -22.84 5.54
N LEU A 324 10.72 -22.75 5.13
CA LEU A 324 11.56 -23.93 4.95
C LEU A 324 11.46 -24.67 6.28
N GLY A 325 10.45 -25.53 6.41
CA GLY A 325 10.30 -26.41 7.55
C GLY A 325 11.63 -27.10 7.76
N ASN A 326 12.17 -27.01 8.98
CA ASN A 326 13.54 -27.34 9.32
C ASN A 326 14.00 -28.61 8.57
N GLU A 327 14.72 -28.40 7.46
CA GLU A 327 15.08 -29.45 6.49
C GLU A 327 15.85 -30.56 7.20
N GLU A 328 16.59 -30.20 8.26
CA GLU A 328 17.30 -31.11 9.14
C GLU A 328 16.37 -32.04 9.91
N ILE A 329 15.22 -31.57 10.42
CA ILE A 329 14.25 -32.40 11.15
C ILE A 329 13.58 -33.38 10.19
N LEU A 330 13.12 -32.92 9.04
CA LEU A 330 12.51 -33.78 8.02
C LEU A 330 13.51 -34.83 7.52
N SER A 331 14.76 -34.44 7.25
CA SER A 331 15.84 -35.36 6.86
C SER A 331 16.12 -36.40 7.96
N LEU A 332 16.15 -35.98 9.22
CA LEU A 332 16.38 -36.88 10.35
C LEU A 332 15.25 -37.90 10.52
N ILE A 333 13.99 -37.51 10.34
CA ILE A 333 12.83 -38.42 10.35
C ILE A 333 12.99 -39.49 9.27
N PHE A 334 13.30 -39.09 8.03
CA PHE A 334 13.51 -40.05 6.94
C PHE A 334 14.68 -41.00 7.19
N ILE A 335 15.80 -40.53 7.73
CA ILE A 335 16.96 -41.37 8.06
C ILE A 335 16.59 -42.47 9.07
N VAL A 336 15.80 -42.11 10.10
CA VAL A 336 15.34 -43.07 11.12
C VAL A 336 14.41 -44.12 10.48
N GLU A 337 13.43 -43.71 9.68
CA GLU A 337 12.53 -44.63 8.98
C GLU A 337 13.27 -45.60 8.06
N PHE A 338 14.19 -45.09 7.22
CA PHE A 338 14.98 -45.93 6.32
C PHE A 338 15.89 -46.91 7.09
N SER A 339 16.42 -46.50 8.23
CA SER A 339 17.23 -47.37 9.08
C SER A 339 16.39 -48.51 9.67
N LEU A 340 15.18 -48.21 10.17
CA LEU A 340 14.25 -49.20 10.70
C LEU A 340 13.80 -50.19 9.62
N LEU A 341 13.51 -49.69 8.40
CA LEU A 341 13.19 -50.51 7.24
C LEU A 341 14.34 -51.47 6.90
N GLY A 342 15.58 -50.97 6.88
CA GLY A 342 16.78 -51.78 6.61
C GLY A 342 16.96 -52.91 7.63
N ILE A 343 16.75 -52.62 8.92
CA ILE A 343 16.80 -53.62 9.99
C ILE A 343 15.72 -54.69 9.79
N SER A 344 14.50 -54.29 9.45
CA SER A 344 13.38 -55.22 9.19
C SER A 344 13.64 -56.16 8.01
N ILE A 345 14.22 -55.65 6.92
CA ILE A 345 14.62 -56.46 5.76
C ILE A 345 15.73 -57.43 6.15
N PHE A 346 16.74 -56.96 6.90
CA PHE A 346 17.87 -57.78 7.31
C PHE A 346 17.46 -58.93 8.25
N THR A 347 16.61 -58.66 9.24
CA THR A 347 16.10 -59.71 10.15
C THR A 347 15.24 -60.73 9.40
N SER A 348 14.40 -60.28 8.48
CA SER A 348 13.60 -61.16 7.60
C SER A 348 14.48 -62.04 6.71
N TYR A 349 15.56 -61.48 6.15
CA TYR A 349 16.52 -62.22 5.34
C TYR A 349 17.28 -63.29 6.15
N MET A 350 17.75 -62.95 7.35
CA MET A 350 18.43 -63.90 8.25
C MET A 350 17.50 -65.05 8.67
N GLY A 351 16.22 -64.78 8.91
CA GLY A 351 15.23 -65.82 9.19
C GLY A 351 15.09 -66.85 8.07
N ARG A 352 15.11 -66.40 6.80
CA ARG A 352 15.03 -67.29 5.63
C ARG A 352 16.24 -68.21 5.45
N ASN A 353 17.42 -67.78 5.87
CA ASN A 353 18.66 -68.53 5.63
C ASN A 353 19.01 -69.51 6.75
N SER A 354 18.17 -69.61 7.80
CA SER A 354 18.35 -70.63 8.83
C SER A 354 17.82 -71.97 8.33
N ASN A 355 18.74 -72.85 7.90
CA ASN A 355 18.44 -74.24 7.50
C ASN A 355 18.13 -75.12 8.72
N TYR A 356 17.18 -74.72 9.56
CA TYR A 356 16.58 -75.67 10.50
C TYR A 356 15.51 -76.44 9.72
N PRO A 357 15.67 -77.77 9.53
CA PRO A 357 14.61 -78.56 8.92
C PRO A 357 13.38 -78.46 9.83
N LEU A 358 12.36 -77.76 9.34
CA LEU A 358 10.99 -77.87 9.85
C LEU A 358 10.52 -79.29 9.53
N ASN A 359 10.89 -80.25 10.39
CA ASN A 359 10.22 -81.53 10.46
C ASN A 359 8.85 -81.26 11.09
N TYR A 360 7.87 -81.05 10.22
CA TYR A 360 6.45 -81.05 10.56
C TYR A 360 5.98 -82.43 11.04
#